data_AF-A0A7J4HTV3-F1
#
_entry.id   AF-A0A7J4HTV3-F1
#
_cell.length_a   1.000
_cell.length_b   1.000
_cell.length_c   1.000
_cell.angle_alpha   90.00
_cell.angle_beta   90.00
_cell.angle_gamma   90.00
#
_symmetry.space_group_name_H-M   'P 1'
#
loop_
_entity.id
_entity.type
_entity.pdbx_description
1 polymer ?
#
loop_
_entity_poly.entity_id
_entity_poly.type
_entity_poly.pdbx_seq_one_letter_code
_entity_poly.pdbx_strand_id
1 'polypeptide(L)'
;MLTNIDKDQYLVRLEDISNPVNRTGHSANEMFVYINNFHKNPGNNAAKDIIEKFLTNWNRIRDFRPIFAGFWGEVKDIFTDLKGNDIVNDDWANKLRDRFGLGHYDPMNGEPIPVLLLRYRVSDILDVNPEETKIAAVPTILDSKLSPFFFPTPQNGWNQGQSLDLSAGNENDYSLNCEIVHKFIPYQASYIYDVGWITKSPGKTCEKARKIHLQYLQDDFIYSMEI
;
A
#
# COMPACT_ATOMS: atom_id res chain seq x y z
N MET A 1 10.53 10.74 -12.88
CA MET A 1 11.19 10.59 -11.56
C MET A 1 10.84 11.81 -10.74
N LEU A 2 10.44 11.63 -9.49
CA LEU A 2 9.87 12.68 -8.64
C LEU A 2 10.96 13.38 -7.84
N THR A 3 11.08 14.71 -7.96
CA THR A 3 12.13 15.51 -7.30
C THR A 3 11.63 16.47 -6.22
N ASN A 4 10.32 16.56 -5.96
CA ASN A 4 9.70 17.52 -5.02
C ASN A 4 8.59 16.89 -4.16
N ILE A 5 8.76 15.65 -3.70
CA ILE A 5 7.82 15.06 -2.74
C ILE A 5 8.10 15.66 -1.36
N ASP A 6 7.06 16.10 -0.66
CA ASP A 6 7.16 16.59 0.71
C ASP A 6 7.72 15.49 1.63
N LYS A 7 8.80 15.82 2.35
CA LYS A 7 9.53 14.88 3.22
C LYS A 7 8.69 14.42 4.41
N ASP A 8 7.75 15.26 4.86
CA ASP A 8 6.87 14.96 5.98
C ASP A 8 5.61 14.19 5.55
N GLN A 9 5.41 13.99 4.25
CA GLN A 9 4.30 13.21 3.73
C GLN A 9 4.47 11.74 4.11
N TYR A 10 3.37 11.13 4.56
CA TYR A 10 3.33 9.69 4.84
C TYR A 10 3.02 8.90 3.57
N LEU A 11 3.81 7.86 3.36
CA LEU A 11 3.56 6.81 2.39
C LEU A 11 2.97 5.60 3.11
N VAL A 12 2.18 4.83 2.37
CA VAL A 12 1.65 3.56 2.84
C VAL A 12 1.83 2.44 1.85
N ARG A 13 1.98 1.24 2.41
CA ARG A 13 2.13 0.01 1.64
C ARG A 13 1.41 -1.13 2.34
N LEU A 14 0.73 -1.95 1.54
CA LEU A 14 0.13 -3.20 1.97
C LEU A 14 1.05 -4.36 1.59
N GLU A 15 1.32 -5.26 2.53
CA GLU A 15 2.14 -6.45 2.31
C GLU A 15 1.41 -7.71 2.74
N ASP A 16 1.39 -8.73 1.87
CA ASP A 16 1.04 -10.10 2.22
C ASP A 16 2.15 -10.72 3.09
N ILE A 17 1.78 -11.16 4.29
CA ILE A 17 2.72 -11.73 5.26
C ILE A 17 2.66 -13.26 5.35
N SER A 18 1.88 -13.94 4.50
CA SER A 18 1.72 -15.40 4.53
C SER A 18 3.07 -16.11 4.47
N ASN A 19 3.86 -15.80 3.45
CA ASN A 19 5.17 -16.41 3.23
C ASN A 19 6.22 -16.07 4.30
N PRO A 20 6.41 -14.80 4.71
CA PRO A 20 7.41 -14.48 5.73
C PRO A 20 7.01 -15.00 7.12
N VAL A 21 5.72 -15.00 7.49
CA VAL A 21 5.26 -15.51 8.79
C VAL A 21 5.46 -17.02 8.90
N ASN A 22 5.14 -17.78 7.85
CA ASN A 22 5.34 -19.24 7.81
C ASN A 22 6.79 -19.68 8.09
N ARG A 23 7.77 -18.77 7.93
CA ARG A 23 9.20 -19.03 8.19
C ARG A 23 9.61 -18.76 9.64
N THR A 24 8.73 -18.21 10.47
CA THR A 24 9.01 -17.87 11.86
C THR A 24 8.57 -18.93 12.87
N GLY A 25 7.80 -19.93 12.44
CA GLY A 25 7.13 -20.87 13.34
C GLY A 25 5.91 -20.30 14.06
N HIS A 26 5.52 -19.05 13.76
CA HIS A 26 4.27 -18.43 14.21
C HIS A 26 3.21 -18.48 13.10
N SER A 27 1.95 -18.49 13.49
CA SER A 27 0.80 -18.18 12.64
C SER A 27 0.62 -16.67 12.47
N ALA A 28 -0.13 -16.27 11.43
CA ALA A 28 -0.47 -14.86 11.24
C ALA A 28 -1.28 -14.28 12.42
N ASN A 29 -2.18 -15.07 13.01
CA ASN A 29 -2.94 -14.67 14.20
C ASN A 29 -2.03 -14.38 15.40
N GLU A 30 -1.03 -15.23 15.66
CA GLU A 30 -0.05 -14.98 16.72
C GLU A 30 0.76 -13.72 16.44
N MET A 31 1.18 -13.51 15.18
CA MET A 31 1.90 -12.28 14.79
C MET A 31 1.03 -11.03 15.01
N PHE A 32 -0.26 -11.09 14.68
CA PHE A 32 -1.19 -9.99 14.92
C PHE A 32 -1.36 -9.71 16.41
N VAL A 33 -1.40 -10.74 17.26
CA VAL A 33 -1.41 -10.57 18.72
C VAL A 33 -0.15 -9.86 19.20
N TYR A 34 1.04 -10.23 18.72
CA TYR A 34 2.28 -9.55 19.10
C TYR A 34 2.28 -8.08 18.66
N ILE A 35 1.86 -7.79 17.42
CA ILE A 35 1.79 -6.42 16.89
C ILE A 35 0.79 -5.58 17.69
N ASN A 36 -0.41 -6.09 17.92
CA ASN A 36 -1.44 -5.40 18.71
C ASN A 36 -0.99 -5.16 20.15
N ASN A 37 -0.26 -6.09 20.76
CA ASN A 37 0.31 -5.92 22.10
C ASN A 37 1.43 -4.86 22.11
N PHE A 38 2.24 -4.80 21.06
CA PHE A 38 3.28 -3.77 20.90
C PHE A 38 2.65 -2.38 20.72
N HIS A 39 1.58 -2.25 19.93
CA HIS A 39 0.86 -0.97 19.77
C HIS A 39 0.21 -0.50 21.08
N LYS A 40 -0.42 -1.40 21.84
CA LYS A 40 -1.04 -1.09 23.13
C LYS A 40 -0.02 -0.74 24.22
N ASN A 41 1.15 -1.37 24.17
CA ASN A 41 2.23 -1.12 25.12
C ASN A 41 3.60 -1.21 24.40
N PRO A 42 4.11 -0.10 23.86
CA PRO A 42 5.40 -0.07 23.17
C PRO A 42 6.60 -0.48 24.04
N GLY A 43 6.45 -0.45 25.38
CA GLY A 43 7.45 -0.93 26.34
C GLY A 43 7.46 -2.46 26.53
N ASN A 44 6.59 -3.20 25.84
CA ASN A 44 6.58 -4.66 25.87
C ASN A 44 7.76 -5.23 25.06
N ASN A 45 8.90 -5.40 25.73
CA ASN A 45 10.12 -5.91 25.12
C ASN A 45 9.94 -7.30 24.49
N ALA A 46 9.09 -8.18 25.07
CA ALA A 46 8.89 -9.53 24.52
C ALA A 46 8.16 -9.51 23.17
N ALA A 47 7.10 -8.70 23.03
CA ALA A 47 6.40 -8.53 21.75
C ALA A 47 7.31 -7.84 20.72
N LYS A 48 8.02 -6.78 21.14
CA LYS A 48 8.98 -6.07 20.30
C LYS A 48 10.07 -7.00 19.76
N ASP A 49 10.68 -7.82 20.61
CA ASP A 49 11.73 -8.76 20.21
C ASP A 49 11.26 -9.76 19.15
N ILE A 50 10.01 -10.23 19.25
CA ILE A 50 9.43 -11.15 18.27
C ILE A 50 9.19 -10.45 16.93
N ILE A 51 8.62 -9.24 16.97
CA ILE A 51 8.39 -8.41 15.77
C ILE A 51 9.73 -8.08 15.09
N GLU A 52 10.74 -7.65 15.85
CA GLU A 52 12.05 -7.30 15.31
C GLU A 52 12.78 -8.50 14.71
N LYS A 53 12.68 -9.69 15.32
CA LYS A 53 13.19 -10.93 14.74
C LYS A 53 12.48 -11.29 13.43
N PHE A 54 11.16 -11.19 13.40
CA PHE A 54 10.36 -11.40 12.19
C PHE A 54 10.79 -10.44 11.07
N LEU A 55 10.84 -9.13 11.35
CA LEU A 55 11.23 -8.11 10.37
C LEU A 55 12.68 -8.27 9.91
N THR A 56 13.61 -8.61 10.82
CA THR A 56 15.01 -8.88 10.48
C THR A 56 15.12 -10.03 9.49
N ASN A 57 14.43 -11.15 9.76
CA ASN A 57 14.43 -12.28 8.85
C ASN A 57 13.76 -11.94 7.51
N TRP A 58 12.65 -11.21 7.54
CA TRP A 58 11.95 -10.81 6.33
C TRP A 58 12.80 -9.87 5.47
N ASN A 59 13.41 -8.84 6.05
CA ASN A 59 14.30 -7.90 5.34
C ASN A 59 15.50 -8.61 4.68
N ARG A 60 15.98 -9.73 5.23
CA ARG A 60 17.08 -10.52 4.63
C ARG A 60 16.68 -11.31 3.39
N ILE A 61 15.39 -11.68 3.27
CA ILE A 61 14.90 -12.51 2.17
C ILE A 61 14.14 -11.73 1.09
N ARG A 62 13.82 -10.46 1.35
CA ARG A 62 13.20 -9.57 0.36
C ARG A 62 14.20 -9.31 -0.76
N ASP A 63 13.74 -9.38 -2.00
CA ASP A 63 14.53 -8.90 -3.11
C ASP A 63 14.56 -7.37 -3.05
N PHE A 64 15.73 -6.76 -3.27
CA PHE A 64 15.95 -5.31 -3.18
C PHE A 64 15.28 -4.52 -4.31
N ARG A 65 14.15 -5.03 -4.84
CA ARG A 65 13.39 -4.40 -5.91
C ARG A 65 12.72 -3.11 -5.40
N PRO A 66 12.45 -2.16 -6.31
CA PRO A 66 11.66 -0.98 -5.99
C PRO A 66 10.33 -1.34 -5.34
N ILE A 67 9.95 -0.55 -4.34
CA ILE A 67 8.81 -0.77 -3.47
C ILE A 67 7.68 0.15 -3.93
N PHE A 68 6.56 -0.45 -4.33
CA PHE A 68 5.29 0.26 -4.52
C PHE A 68 4.80 0.88 -3.21
N ALA A 69 4.40 2.15 -3.25
CA ALA A 69 3.70 2.83 -2.16
C ALA A 69 2.67 3.81 -2.70
N GLY A 70 1.56 3.96 -1.98
CA GLY A 70 0.58 5.04 -2.18
C GLY A 70 0.73 6.12 -1.12
N PHE A 71 0.05 7.25 -1.29
CA PHE A 71 0.09 8.35 -0.33
C PHE A 71 -0.97 8.19 0.76
N TRP A 72 -0.58 8.33 2.03
CA TRP A 72 -1.51 8.23 3.16
C TRP A 72 -2.69 9.20 3.05
N GLY A 73 -2.44 10.41 2.54
CA GLY A 73 -3.46 11.45 2.40
C GLY A 73 -4.67 11.05 1.56
N GLU A 74 -4.49 10.12 0.62
CA GLU A 74 -5.51 9.67 -0.34
C GLU A 74 -6.32 8.47 0.16
N VAL A 75 -5.84 7.78 1.20
CA VAL A 75 -6.47 6.56 1.72
C VAL A 75 -6.77 6.63 3.22
N LYS A 76 -6.39 7.72 3.90
CA LYS A 76 -6.68 7.91 5.32
C LYS A 76 -8.18 7.84 5.63
N ASP A 77 -9.03 8.19 4.66
CA ASP A 77 -10.50 8.11 4.75
C ASP A 77 -10.97 6.68 5.08
N ILE A 78 -10.31 5.67 4.53
CA ILE A 78 -10.59 4.24 4.79
C ILE A 78 -10.46 3.90 6.29
N PHE A 79 -9.54 4.59 6.98
CA PHE A 79 -9.23 4.38 8.40
C PHE A 79 -9.95 5.38 9.31
N THR A 80 -10.54 6.43 8.76
CA THR A 80 -11.24 7.48 9.50
C THR A 80 -12.75 7.44 9.32
N ASP A 81 -13.33 6.30 8.94
CA ASP A 81 -14.77 6.08 8.90
C ASP A 81 -15.35 6.16 10.31
N LEU A 82 -15.46 7.36 10.87
CA LEU A 82 -16.20 7.67 12.08
C LEU A 82 -16.32 9.18 12.31
N LYS A 83 -17.56 9.63 12.44
CA LYS A 83 -17.86 10.76 13.32
C LYS A 83 -17.57 10.33 14.77
N GLY A 84 -16.32 10.49 15.20
CA GLY A 84 -15.88 10.42 16.60
C GLY A 84 -15.83 9.01 17.21
N ASN A 85 -14.63 8.64 17.65
CA ASN A 85 -14.28 7.54 18.57
C ASN A 85 -14.03 6.15 17.96
N ASP A 86 -12.78 5.88 17.57
CA ASP A 86 -12.18 4.55 17.35
C ASP A 86 -13.13 3.43 16.89
N ILE A 87 -13.30 3.31 15.57
CA ILE A 87 -13.83 2.09 14.94
C ILE A 87 -12.64 1.45 14.25
N VAL A 88 -12.39 0.20 14.63
CA VAL A 88 -11.69 -0.77 13.81
C VAL A 88 -12.58 -1.00 12.59
N ASN A 89 -12.25 -0.39 11.46
CA ASN A 89 -12.92 -0.73 10.21
C ASN A 89 -12.45 -2.13 9.83
N ASP A 90 -13.15 -3.17 10.29
CA ASP A 90 -12.76 -4.59 10.10
C ASP A 90 -12.55 -4.98 8.62
N ASP A 91 -13.02 -4.13 7.68
CA ASP A 91 -12.90 -4.32 6.22
C ASP A 91 -11.83 -3.44 5.57
N TRP A 92 -11.02 -2.70 6.35
CA TRP A 92 -10.03 -1.75 5.82
C TRP A 92 -9.07 -2.43 4.83
N ALA A 93 -8.69 -3.68 5.07
CA ALA A 93 -7.74 -4.41 4.24
C ALA A 93 -8.31 -4.67 2.84
N ASN A 94 -9.59 -5.07 2.75
CA ASN A 94 -10.26 -5.24 1.47
C ASN A 94 -10.44 -3.88 0.75
N LYS A 95 -10.85 -2.83 1.48
CA LYS A 95 -11.00 -1.47 0.94
C LYS A 95 -9.70 -0.91 0.39
N LEU A 96 -8.60 -1.03 1.14
CA LEU A 96 -7.28 -0.55 0.71
C LEU A 96 -6.76 -1.35 -0.49
N ARG A 97 -6.95 -2.67 -0.49
CA ARG A 97 -6.63 -3.54 -1.64
C ARG A 97 -7.33 -3.05 -2.90
N ASP A 98 -8.63 -2.79 -2.82
CA ASP A 98 -9.40 -2.30 -3.96
C ASP A 98 -8.97 -0.89 -4.38
N ARG A 99 -8.77 0.02 -3.42
CA ARG A 99 -8.37 1.42 -3.68
C ARG A 99 -7.04 1.52 -4.43
N PHE A 100 -6.06 0.69 -4.08
CA PHE A 100 -4.74 0.67 -4.73
C PHE A 100 -4.63 -0.30 -5.92
N GLY A 101 -5.73 -0.86 -6.42
CA GLY A 101 -5.65 -1.76 -7.57
C GLY A 101 -4.87 -3.05 -7.31
N LEU A 102 -4.74 -3.47 -6.04
CA LEU A 102 -3.99 -4.65 -5.62
C LEU A 102 -4.79 -5.94 -5.87
N GLY A 103 -5.43 -6.07 -7.03
CA GLY A 103 -6.31 -7.18 -7.37
C GLY A 103 -5.62 -8.56 -7.43
N HIS A 104 -4.29 -8.59 -7.39
CA HIS A 104 -3.51 -9.82 -7.22
C HIS A 104 -3.56 -10.37 -5.78
N TYR A 105 -3.93 -9.55 -4.80
CA TYR A 105 -4.37 -10.01 -3.49
C TYR A 105 -5.83 -10.42 -3.56
N ASP A 106 -6.02 -11.59 -4.16
CA ASP A 106 -7.30 -12.28 -4.27
C ASP A 106 -7.21 -13.58 -3.45
N PRO A 107 -8.02 -13.74 -2.39
CA PRO A 107 -8.08 -14.97 -1.59
C PRO A 107 -8.74 -16.11 -2.40
N MET A 108 -8.07 -16.54 -3.48
CA MET A 108 -8.54 -17.61 -4.36
C MET A 108 -8.79 -18.87 -3.51
N ASN A 109 -9.95 -19.50 -3.70
CA ASN A 109 -10.46 -20.63 -2.90
C ASN A 109 -10.93 -20.28 -1.47
N GLY A 110 -11.06 -19.00 -1.14
CA GLY A 110 -11.64 -18.55 0.14
C GLY A 110 -10.65 -18.48 1.30
N GLU A 111 -9.36 -18.76 1.07
CA GLU A 111 -8.32 -18.65 2.09
C GLU A 111 -7.94 -17.17 2.31
N PRO A 112 -8.20 -16.60 3.50
CA PRO A 112 -7.88 -15.21 3.78
C PRO A 112 -6.38 -14.91 3.67
N ILE A 113 -6.04 -13.73 3.14
CA ILE A 113 -4.65 -13.28 3.04
C ILE A 113 -4.34 -12.39 4.26
N PRO A 114 -3.42 -12.78 5.16
CA PRO A 114 -2.96 -11.93 6.24
C PRO A 114 -2.09 -10.82 5.67
N VAL A 115 -2.41 -9.58 6.04
CA VAL A 115 -1.69 -8.40 5.55
C VAL A 115 -1.21 -7.50 6.68
N LEU A 116 -0.12 -6.79 6.37
CA LEU A 116 0.45 -5.75 7.20
C LEU A 116 0.39 -4.43 6.44
N LEU A 117 -0.15 -3.40 7.08
CA LEU A 117 -0.11 -2.02 6.59
C LEU A 117 1.09 -1.31 7.18
N LEU A 118 2.01 -0.91 6.31
CA LEU A 118 3.17 -0.10 6.65
C LEU A 118 2.86 1.36 6.39
N ARG A 119 3.29 2.24 7.30
CA ARG A 119 3.24 3.69 7.16
C ARG A 119 4.56 4.30 7.63
N TYR A 120 5.22 5.02 6.73
CA TYR A 120 6.51 5.67 6.96
C TYR A 120 6.57 6.99 6.20
N ARG A 121 7.48 7.87 6.58
CA ARG A 121 7.65 9.18 5.95
C ARG A 121 8.54 9.08 4.71
N VAL A 122 8.39 10.04 3.82
CA VAL A 122 9.33 10.23 2.70
C VAL A 122 10.74 10.50 3.23
N SER A 123 10.88 11.19 4.37
CA SER A 123 12.18 11.36 5.06
C SER A 123 12.86 10.03 5.39
N ASP A 124 12.10 9.00 5.77
CA ASP A 124 12.66 7.69 6.13
C ASP A 124 13.32 6.99 4.93
N ILE A 125 12.87 7.29 3.71
CA ILE A 125 13.51 6.81 2.47
C ILE A 125 14.80 7.58 2.19
N LEU A 126 14.78 8.90 2.40
CA LEU A 126 15.92 9.79 2.19
C LEU A 126 17.06 9.49 3.16
N ASP A 127 16.74 9.21 4.41
CA ASP A 127 17.74 8.92 5.45
C ASP A 127 18.50 7.63 5.18
N VAL A 128 17.88 6.65 4.51
CA VAL A 128 18.55 5.40 4.09
C VAL A 128 19.50 5.65 2.91
N ASN A 129 19.24 6.65 2.07
CA ASN A 129 20.03 6.95 0.87
C ASN A 129 20.38 8.46 0.78
N PRO A 130 21.17 8.99 1.72
CA PRO A 130 21.34 10.43 1.92
C PRO A 130 22.05 11.14 0.75
N GLU A 131 22.84 10.42 -0.03
CA GLU A 131 23.54 10.96 -1.20
C GLU A 131 22.66 11.01 -2.47
N GLU A 132 21.45 10.47 -2.41
CA GLU A 132 20.60 10.35 -3.58
C GLU A 132 19.54 11.44 -3.65
N THR A 133 19.59 12.20 -4.74
CA THR A 133 18.59 13.23 -5.06
C THR A 133 17.31 12.64 -5.69
N LYS A 134 17.29 11.34 -5.98
CA LYS A 134 16.24 10.65 -6.75
C LYS A 134 15.79 9.39 -6.03
N ILE A 135 14.76 9.53 -5.21
CA ILE A 135 14.27 8.45 -4.33
C ILE A 135 13.09 7.66 -4.89
N ALA A 136 12.37 8.22 -5.87
CA ALA A 136 11.12 7.65 -6.38
C ALA A 136 10.93 7.83 -7.89
N ALA A 137 10.24 6.87 -8.49
CA ALA A 137 9.84 6.88 -9.90
C ALA A 137 8.36 6.55 -10.06
N VAL A 138 7.83 6.84 -11.26
CA VAL A 138 6.50 6.43 -11.67
C VAL A 138 6.54 4.91 -11.89
N PRO A 139 5.63 4.13 -11.27
CA PRO A 139 5.55 2.70 -11.50
C PRO A 139 5.38 2.38 -12.99
N THR A 140 6.07 1.35 -13.45
CA THR A 140 6.03 0.84 -14.82
C THR A 140 5.61 -0.63 -14.82
N ILE A 141 5.20 -1.14 -15.97
CA ILE A 141 4.83 -2.56 -16.11
C ILE A 141 5.98 -3.52 -15.75
N LEU A 142 7.23 -3.03 -15.75
CA LEU A 142 8.42 -3.81 -15.39
C LEU A 142 8.62 -3.94 -13.86
N ASP A 143 7.90 -3.16 -13.06
CA ASP A 143 8.01 -3.17 -11.59
C ASP A 143 7.16 -4.27 -10.94
N SER A 144 6.37 -5.02 -11.74
CA SER A 144 5.53 -6.13 -11.25
C SER A 144 5.46 -7.30 -12.24
N LYS A 145 4.84 -8.42 -11.83
CA LYS A 145 4.38 -9.44 -12.79
C LYS A 145 3.29 -8.80 -13.65
N LEU A 146 3.18 -9.18 -14.93
CA LEU A 146 2.10 -8.75 -15.82
C LEU A 146 0.75 -8.88 -15.09
N SER A 147 0.18 -7.74 -14.72
CA SER A 147 -1.04 -7.65 -13.92
C SER A 147 -2.11 -6.98 -14.76
N PRO A 148 -3.31 -7.56 -14.88
CA PRO A 148 -4.39 -6.89 -15.59
C PRO A 148 -4.81 -5.59 -14.90
N PHE A 149 -4.50 -5.46 -13.61
CA PHE A 149 -4.86 -4.34 -12.74
C PHE A 149 -3.85 -3.18 -12.77
N PHE A 150 -2.72 -3.32 -13.48
CA PHE A 150 -1.78 -2.22 -13.69
C PHE A 150 -2.21 -1.40 -14.91
N PHE A 151 -2.23 -0.07 -14.75
CA PHE A 151 -2.52 0.86 -15.84
C PHE A 151 -1.43 1.93 -15.93
N PRO A 152 -0.67 2.01 -17.04
CA PRO A 152 0.40 2.98 -17.14
C PRO A 152 -0.18 4.39 -17.20
N THR A 153 0.38 5.29 -16.40
CA THR A 153 0.01 6.70 -16.44
C THR A 153 0.44 7.32 -17.78
N PRO A 154 -0.42 8.12 -18.43
CA PRO A 154 -0.06 8.84 -19.65
C PRO A 154 1.17 9.73 -19.46
N GLN A 155 1.99 9.93 -20.51
CA GLN A 155 3.24 10.68 -20.44
C GLN A 155 3.07 12.22 -20.31
N ASN A 156 1.86 12.71 -20.08
CA ASN A 156 1.50 14.11 -20.30
C ASN A 156 1.49 14.94 -19.00
N GLY A 157 2.63 15.04 -18.32
CA GLY A 157 2.82 15.98 -17.20
C GLY A 157 2.59 15.43 -15.79
N TRP A 158 2.25 14.15 -15.67
CA TRP A 158 2.08 13.48 -14.38
C TRP A 158 3.42 13.03 -13.84
N ASN A 159 3.73 13.40 -12.60
CA ASN A 159 4.98 13.01 -11.96
C ASN A 159 4.84 11.72 -11.13
N GLN A 160 3.63 11.29 -10.80
CA GLN A 160 3.30 10.06 -10.09
C GLN A 160 2.54 9.08 -11.00
N GLY A 161 2.56 7.80 -10.65
CA GLY A 161 1.64 6.82 -11.24
C GLY A 161 0.23 6.99 -10.71
N GLN A 162 -0.75 6.33 -11.33
CA GLN A 162 -2.13 6.33 -10.90
C GLN A 162 -2.63 4.90 -10.74
N SER A 163 -3.02 4.57 -9.51
CA SER A 163 -3.54 3.24 -9.20
C SER A 163 -4.95 3.05 -9.76
N LEU A 164 -5.24 1.83 -10.17
CA LEU A 164 -6.56 1.45 -10.68
C LEU A 164 -7.50 1.17 -9.50
N ASP A 165 -8.34 2.13 -9.12
CA ASP A 165 -9.36 1.91 -8.08
C ASP A 165 -10.41 0.86 -8.52
N LEU A 166 -10.44 -0.27 -7.82
CA LEU A 166 -11.36 -1.40 -8.05
C LEU A 166 -12.69 -1.24 -7.29
N SER A 167 -12.77 -0.30 -6.34
CA SER A 167 -13.94 -0.07 -5.49
C SER A 167 -15.01 0.81 -6.16
N ALA A 168 -14.58 1.71 -7.04
CA ALA A 168 -15.43 2.73 -7.64
C ALA A 168 -16.64 2.14 -8.38
N GLY A 169 -17.86 2.47 -7.94
CA GLY A 169 -19.14 2.01 -8.50
C GLY A 169 -19.46 2.60 -9.87
N ASN A 170 -19.10 3.87 -10.06
CA ASN A 170 -19.23 4.67 -11.27
C ASN A 170 -18.16 5.78 -11.26
N GLU A 171 -18.19 6.68 -12.24
CA GLU A 171 -17.23 7.80 -12.36
C GLU A 171 -17.24 8.76 -11.16
N ASN A 172 -18.40 9.00 -10.53
CA ASN A 172 -18.50 9.90 -9.38
C ASN A 172 -17.90 9.32 -8.11
N ASP A 173 -17.76 7.99 -8.04
CA ASP A 173 -17.16 7.28 -6.91
C ASP A 173 -15.67 6.98 -7.15
N TYR A 174 -15.12 7.41 -8.29
CA TYR A 174 -13.74 7.09 -8.68
C TYR A 174 -12.74 7.98 -7.96
N SER A 175 -11.78 7.35 -7.27
CA SER A 175 -10.66 8.07 -6.65
C SER A 175 -9.40 7.82 -7.46
N LEU A 176 -8.78 8.92 -7.91
CA LEU A 176 -7.50 8.87 -8.61
C LEU A 176 -6.37 8.91 -7.57
N ASN A 177 -5.87 7.74 -7.16
CA ASN A 177 -4.84 7.65 -6.12
C ASN A 177 -3.45 7.55 -6.75
N CYS A 178 -2.58 8.46 -6.34
CA CYS A 178 -1.20 8.52 -6.75
C CYS A 178 -0.39 7.36 -6.15
N GLU A 179 0.45 6.79 -6.99
CA GLU A 179 1.39 5.73 -6.63
C GLU A 179 2.81 6.08 -7.06
N ILE A 180 3.78 5.56 -6.31
CA ILE A 180 5.20 5.66 -6.60
C ILE A 180 5.86 4.30 -6.42
N VAL A 181 6.98 4.10 -7.12
CA VAL A 181 7.99 3.12 -6.70
C VAL A 181 9.16 3.86 -6.09
N HIS A 182 9.66 3.40 -4.95
CA HIS A 182 10.86 3.96 -4.32
C HIS A 182 11.88 2.86 -4.02
N LYS A 183 13.10 3.25 -3.67
CA LYS A 183 14.15 2.28 -3.36
C LYS A 183 13.84 1.44 -2.13
N PHE A 184 14.50 0.30 -2.04
CA PHE A 184 14.40 -0.57 -0.89
C PHE A 184 14.67 0.20 0.42
N ILE A 185 13.79 -0.01 1.40
CA ILE A 185 14.01 0.35 2.80
C ILE A 185 13.78 -0.88 3.66
N PRO A 186 14.61 -1.10 4.71
CA PRO A 186 14.36 -2.15 5.68
C PRO A 186 13.13 -1.79 6.52
N TYR A 187 12.21 -2.73 6.67
CA TYR A 187 11.04 -2.55 7.54
C TYR A 187 11.44 -2.52 9.00
N GLN A 188 10.82 -1.60 9.74
CA GLN A 188 11.01 -1.40 11.17
C GLN A 188 9.68 -1.56 11.91
N ALA A 189 9.72 -1.94 13.19
CA ALA A 189 8.51 -2.12 13.99
C ALA A 189 7.68 -0.83 14.08
N SER A 190 8.34 0.34 14.08
CA SER A 190 7.71 1.67 14.05
C SER A 190 6.91 1.96 12.78
N TYR A 191 7.19 1.25 11.68
CA TYR A 191 6.46 1.44 10.41
C TYR A 191 5.17 0.62 10.38
N ILE A 192 4.99 -0.34 11.27
CA ILE A 192 3.77 -1.16 11.31
C ILE A 192 2.63 -0.29 11.83
N TYR A 193 1.70 0.06 10.93
CA TYR A 193 0.53 0.86 11.25
C TYR A 193 -0.65 0.01 11.69
N ASP A 194 -0.96 -1.06 10.95
CA ASP A 194 -2.09 -1.94 11.25
C ASP A 194 -1.87 -3.36 10.67
N VAL A 195 -2.68 -4.32 11.13
CA VAL A 195 -2.73 -5.71 10.68
C VAL A 195 -4.16 -6.12 10.37
N GLY A 196 -4.34 -6.94 9.34
CA GLY A 196 -5.68 -7.26 8.86
C GLY A 196 -5.73 -8.45 7.94
N TRP A 197 -6.94 -8.77 7.49
CA TRP A 197 -7.20 -9.90 6.58
C TRP A 197 -7.90 -9.40 5.32
N ILE A 198 -7.37 -9.76 4.16
CA ILE A 198 -8.12 -9.69 2.90
C ILE A 198 -8.92 -10.97 2.80
N THR A 199 -10.24 -10.83 2.86
CA THR A 199 -11.20 -11.93 2.97
C THR A 199 -12.12 -12.02 1.76
N LYS A 200 -12.11 -11.01 0.88
CA LYS A 200 -13.00 -10.90 -0.27
C LYS A 200 -12.18 -10.80 -1.56
N SER A 201 -12.64 -11.46 -2.62
CA SER A 201 -12.13 -11.20 -3.96
C SER A 201 -12.33 -9.73 -4.36
N PRO A 202 -11.53 -9.19 -5.31
CA PRO A 202 -11.68 -7.82 -5.79
C PRO A 202 -13.10 -7.50 -6.22
N GLY A 203 -13.59 -6.32 -5.82
CA GLY A 203 -15.02 -5.98 -5.95
C GLY A 203 -15.55 -5.97 -7.39
N LYS A 204 -14.72 -5.60 -8.37
CA LYS A 204 -15.11 -5.49 -9.79
C LYS A 204 -14.22 -6.30 -10.72
N THR A 205 -14.80 -6.68 -11.86
CA THR A 205 -13.99 -7.16 -12.98
C THR A 205 -13.08 -6.03 -13.46
N CYS A 206 -11.81 -6.36 -13.67
CA CYS A 206 -10.77 -5.41 -14.08
C CYS A 206 -11.20 -4.55 -15.29
N GLU A 207 -11.95 -5.13 -16.23
CA GLU A 207 -12.46 -4.43 -17.41
C GLU A 207 -13.32 -3.21 -17.07
N LYS A 208 -14.25 -3.33 -16.10
CA LYS A 208 -15.12 -2.22 -15.71
C LYS A 208 -14.34 -1.10 -15.03
N ALA A 209 -13.44 -1.45 -14.12
CA ALA A 209 -12.58 -0.49 -13.44
C ALA A 209 -11.70 0.28 -14.46
N ARG A 210 -11.14 -0.42 -15.44
CA ARG A 210 -10.32 0.19 -16.51
C ARG A 210 -11.10 1.18 -17.36
N LYS A 211 -12.36 0.86 -17.68
CA LYS A 211 -13.20 1.79 -18.45
C LYS A 211 -13.43 3.09 -17.68
N ILE A 212 -13.75 3.01 -16.39
CA ILE A 212 -13.97 4.18 -15.53
C ILE A 212 -12.67 4.99 -15.39
N HIS A 213 -11.54 4.32 -15.13
CA HIS A 213 -10.22 4.95 -15.02
C HIS A 213 -9.83 5.71 -16.29
N LEU A 214 -10.03 5.10 -17.47
CA LEU A 214 -9.75 5.75 -18.74
C LEU A 214 -10.62 6.98 -19.00
N GLN A 215 -11.92 6.89 -18.67
CA GLN A 215 -12.83 8.03 -18.80
C GLN A 215 -12.36 9.18 -17.89
N TYR A 216 -12.04 8.87 -16.64
CA TYR A 216 -11.56 9.87 -15.68
C TYR A 216 -10.27 10.54 -16.14
N LEU A 217 -9.29 9.76 -16.63
CA LEU A 217 -8.04 10.30 -17.16
C LEU A 217 -8.27 11.16 -18.41
N GLN A 218 -9.25 10.83 -19.26
CA GLN A 218 -9.60 11.65 -20.43
C GLN A 218 -10.24 12.96 -20.00
N ASP A 219 -11.17 12.93 -19.06
CA ASP A 219 -11.86 14.12 -18.57
C ASP A 219 -10.85 15.07 -17.89
N ASP A 220 -10.02 14.55 -16.98
CA ASP A 220 -8.99 15.35 -16.28
C ASP A 220 -7.92 15.90 -17.24
N PHE A 221 -7.57 15.14 -18.29
CA PHE A 221 -6.68 15.61 -19.35
C PHE A 221 -7.29 16.75 -20.18
N ILE A 222 -8.60 16.68 -20.47
CA ILE A 222 -9.30 17.75 -21.18
C ILE A 222 -9.35 19.01 -20.29
N TYR A 223 -9.70 18.86 -19.01
CA TYR A 223 -9.72 19.99 -18.06
C TYR A 223 -8.36 20.66 -17.88
N SER A 224 -7.26 19.90 -17.87
CA SER A 224 -5.91 20.44 -17.73
C SER A 224 -5.35 21.12 -19.00
N MET A 225 -6.01 20.96 -20.15
CA MET A 225 -5.66 21.67 -21.39
C MET A 225 -6.44 22.98 -21.60
N GLU A 226 -7.54 23.18 -20.88
CA GLU A 226 -8.41 24.38 -21.00
C GLU A 226 -8.07 25.50 -20.00
N ILE A 227 -7.02 25.33 -19.19
CA ILE A 227 -6.49 26.31 -18.22
C ILE A 227 -5.11 26.77 -18.67
#